data_AF-A0A5D0UBK9-F1
#
_entry.id   AF-A0A5D0UBK9-F1
#
_cell.length_a   1.000
_cell.length_b   1.000
_cell.length_c   1.000
_cell.angle_alpha   90.00
_cell.angle_beta   90.00
_cell.angle_gamma   90.00
#
_symmetry.space_group_name_H-M   'P 1'
#
loop_
_entity.id
_entity.type
_entity.pdbx_description
1 polymer ?
#
loop_
_entity_poly.entity_id
_entity_poly.type
_entity_poly.pdbx_seq_one_letter_code
_entity_poly.pdbx_strand_id
1 'polypeptide(L)'
;MRIDKVSLEDAGEARFALIGGVEDDELFCVFTELEGFFVPDADDEARHMTLRGVSLRGWLREEILDREKRRVDAGTLDIYVLNGEGDVIGEYALASAVVEADAALLDAGELRLVAAPMNPPHPEAGEVWKLWQQRQPNERGQWVPLSRSRREAWLEAVRLHHSRFYGRYRDKPPNETYTLNGRNITDGTSFYLAIGEAINGPGGYFGAGADGLNDCLAGDFGAETPFTLEWPDADVARAGMGRLPSGIDHFQKVNEILTESGVTVLLR
;
A
#
# COMPACT_ATOMS: atom_id res chain seq x y z
N MET A 1 19.69 2.67 -5.67
CA MET A 1 19.05 4.01 -5.64
C MET A 1 17.62 3.76 -6.05
N ARG A 2 16.68 3.81 -5.11
CA ARG A 2 15.30 3.32 -5.33
C ARG A 2 14.65 4.02 -6.52
N ILE A 3 14.08 3.24 -7.44
CA ILE A 3 13.39 3.80 -8.61
C ILE A 3 12.07 4.42 -8.15
N ASP A 4 11.91 5.74 -8.30
CA ASP A 4 10.64 6.41 -7.98
C ASP A 4 9.72 6.61 -9.18
N LYS A 5 10.29 6.51 -10.38
CA LYS A 5 9.58 6.72 -11.63
C LYS A 5 10.15 5.83 -12.71
N VAL A 6 9.26 5.17 -13.44
CA VAL A 6 9.60 4.38 -14.62
C VAL A 6 9.26 5.20 -15.85
N SER A 7 10.21 5.33 -16.79
CA SER A 7 9.99 6.09 -18.03
C SER A 7 8.85 5.48 -18.84
N LEU A 8 7.79 6.27 -19.11
CA LEU A 8 6.64 5.83 -19.89
C LEU A 8 6.88 5.83 -21.40
N GLU A 9 7.92 6.49 -21.89
CA GLU A 9 8.33 6.40 -23.31
C GLU A 9 8.63 4.94 -23.72
N ASP A 10 8.99 4.12 -22.74
CA ASP A 10 9.28 2.69 -22.87
C ASP A 10 8.18 1.76 -22.31
N ALA A 11 7.15 2.30 -21.66
CA ALA A 11 6.20 1.52 -20.84
C ALA A 11 4.71 1.63 -21.24
N GLY A 12 4.31 2.63 -22.02
CA GLY A 12 2.94 2.71 -22.56
C GLY A 12 1.84 2.64 -21.48
N GLU A 13 1.00 1.60 -21.53
CA GLU A 13 -0.10 1.34 -20.58
C GLU A 13 0.32 0.55 -19.33
N ALA A 14 1.63 0.47 -19.04
CA ALA A 14 2.14 -0.28 -17.89
C ALA A 14 1.52 0.21 -16.57
N ARG A 15 1.12 -0.76 -15.75
CA ARG A 15 0.52 -0.56 -14.43
C ARG A 15 1.42 -1.06 -13.32
N PHE A 16 2.38 -1.90 -13.67
CA PHE A 16 3.30 -2.52 -12.74
C PHE A 16 4.71 -2.59 -13.34
N ALA A 17 5.70 -2.67 -12.46
CA ALA A 17 7.07 -3.00 -12.81
C ALA A 17 7.59 -4.09 -11.88
N LEU A 18 8.46 -4.95 -12.42
CA LEU A 18 9.21 -5.94 -11.67
C LEU A 18 10.65 -5.44 -11.54
N ILE A 19 11.08 -5.21 -10.31
CA ILE A 19 12.39 -4.67 -9.97
C ILE A 19 13.19 -5.73 -9.22
N GLY A 20 14.49 -5.82 -9.47
CA GLY A 20 15.40 -6.56 -8.60
C GLY A 20 15.30 -6.06 -7.16
N GLY A 21 15.36 -6.95 -6.18
CA GLY A 21 15.23 -6.57 -4.78
C GLY A 21 16.33 -5.61 -4.31
N VAL A 22 16.29 -5.30 -3.00
CA VAL A 22 17.05 -4.25 -2.27
C VAL A 22 18.52 -4.01 -2.68
N GLU A 23 19.20 -5.00 -3.26
CA GLU A 23 20.61 -4.89 -3.65
C GLU A 23 20.86 -4.32 -5.06
N ASP A 24 19.93 -4.47 -6.01
CA ASP A 24 20.18 -4.14 -7.44
C ASP A 24 19.30 -3.01 -7.99
N ASP A 25 18.08 -2.79 -7.45
CA ASP A 25 17.10 -1.80 -7.97
C ASP A 25 16.93 -1.87 -9.52
N GLU A 26 17.27 -2.99 -10.17
CA GLU A 26 17.27 -3.10 -11.62
C GLU A 26 15.86 -3.35 -12.16
N LEU A 27 15.44 -2.59 -13.19
CA LEU A 27 14.17 -2.81 -13.87
C LEU A 27 14.23 -4.06 -14.77
N PHE A 28 13.54 -5.13 -14.38
CA PHE A 28 13.49 -6.39 -15.13
C PHE A 28 12.36 -6.44 -16.15
N CYS A 29 11.18 -5.91 -15.82
CA CYS A 29 10.13 -5.72 -16.80
C CYS A 29 9.08 -4.70 -16.34
N VAL A 30 8.30 -4.22 -17.30
CA VAL A 30 7.03 -3.54 -17.06
C VAL A 30 5.89 -4.40 -17.61
N PHE A 31 4.71 -4.30 -17.01
CA PHE A 31 3.55 -5.09 -17.40
C PHE A 31 2.23 -4.39 -17.05
N THR A 32 1.16 -4.82 -17.72
CA THR A 32 -0.15 -4.15 -17.70
C THR A 32 -1.14 -4.81 -16.75
N GLU A 33 -1.06 -6.13 -16.59
CA GLU A 33 -1.97 -6.91 -15.75
C GLU A 33 -1.21 -7.95 -14.93
N LEU A 34 -1.71 -8.19 -13.72
CA LEU A 34 -1.15 -9.10 -12.73
C LEU A 34 -2.24 -10.04 -12.22
N GLU A 35 -2.19 -11.29 -12.68
CA GLU A 35 -3.10 -12.35 -12.24
C GLU A 35 -2.44 -13.22 -11.17
N GLY A 36 -3.25 -13.75 -10.24
CA GLY A 36 -2.78 -14.67 -9.19
C GLY A 36 -2.07 -14.00 -8.01
N PHE A 37 -1.82 -12.68 -8.04
CA PHE A 37 -1.19 -11.97 -6.94
C PHE A 37 -2.17 -11.44 -5.89
N PHE A 38 -3.30 -10.85 -6.27
CA PHE A 38 -4.31 -10.32 -5.32
C PHE A 38 -5.42 -11.34 -5.05
N VAL A 39 -5.05 -12.50 -4.52
CA VAL A 39 -5.98 -13.59 -4.17
C VAL A 39 -5.95 -13.87 -2.67
N PRO A 40 -7.01 -14.49 -2.09
CA PRO A 40 -6.94 -15.00 -0.72
C PRO A 40 -5.73 -15.93 -0.54
N ASP A 41 -5.13 -15.91 0.64
CA ASP A 41 -4.03 -16.82 0.95
C ASP A 41 -4.44 -18.27 0.69
N ALA A 42 -3.60 -18.96 -0.06
CA ALA A 42 -3.64 -20.41 -0.18
C ALA A 42 -2.83 -21.02 0.97
N ASP A 43 -2.99 -22.32 1.21
CA ASP A 43 -2.15 -23.06 2.16
C ASP A 43 -0.66 -23.08 1.75
N ASP A 44 -0.34 -22.64 0.53
CA ASP A 44 1.01 -22.55 -0.02
C ASP A 44 1.58 -21.12 0.14
N GLU A 45 2.83 -21.03 0.60
CA GLU A 45 3.52 -19.76 0.83
C GLU A 45 3.88 -19.05 -0.49
N ALA A 46 4.00 -19.80 -1.59
CA ALA A 46 4.33 -19.28 -2.91
C ALA A 46 3.08 -19.05 -3.77
N ARG A 47 3.05 -17.92 -4.49
CA ARG A 47 1.98 -17.56 -5.43
C ARG A 47 2.43 -17.82 -6.86
N HIS A 48 1.56 -18.49 -7.62
CA HIS A 48 1.66 -18.57 -9.08
C HIS A 48 1.00 -17.35 -9.71
N MET A 49 1.79 -16.55 -10.41
CA MET A 49 1.38 -15.30 -11.03
C MET A 49 1.56 -15.36 -12.54
N THR A 50 0.65 -14.69 -13.25
CA THR A 50 0.77 -14.44 -14.69
C THR A 50 0.80 -12.94 -14.92
N LEU A 51 1.86 -12.48 -15.57
CA LEU A 51 2.08 -11.09 -15.96
C LEU A 51 1.70 -10.96 -17.44
N ARG A 52 0.89 -9.96 -17.81
CA ARG A 52 0.47 -9.73 -19.20
C ARG A 52 0.87 -8.35 -19.73
N GLY A 53 1.05 -8.26 -21.04
CA GLY A 53 1.58 -7.06 -21.69
C GLY A 53 3.01 -6.76 -21.24
N VAL A 54 3.82 -7.81 -21.10
CA VAL A 54 5.17 -7.75 -20.56
C VAL A 54 6.13 -7.13 -21.59
N SER A 55 6.92 -6.17 -21.13
CA SER A 55 8.12 -5.70 -21.84
C SER A 55 9.36 -6.01 -21.00
N LEU A 56 10.10 -7.06 -21.39
CA LEU A 56 11.33 -7.49 -20.74
C LEU A 56 12.47 -6.47 -20.93
N ARG A 57 13.28 -6.30 -19.88
CA ARG A 57 14.42 -5.37 -19.80
C ARG A 57 15.57 -6.01 -19.02
N GLY A 58 16.74 -5.39 -19.11
CA GLY A 58 17.89 -5.67 -18.25
C GLY A 58 18.35 -7.13 -18.26
N TRP A 59 18.92 -7.56 -17.14
CA TRP A 59 19.46 -8.89 -16.90
C TRP A 59 18.44 -10.00 -17.19
N LEU A 60 17.19 -9.85 -16.74
CA LEU A 60 16.16 -10.87 -16.95
C LEU A 60 15.90 -11.13 -18.45
N ARG A 61 15.90 -10.07 -19.26
CA ARG A 61 15.78 -10.20 -20.72
C ARG A 61 16.95 -10.99 -21.31
N GLU A 62 18.19 -10.68 -20.91
CA GLU A 62 19.38 -11.38 -21.40
C GLU A 62 19.35 -12.87 -21.06
N GLU A 63 18.98 -13.22 -19.82
CA GLU A 63 18.87 -14.61 -19.37
C GLU A 63 17.81 -15.40 -20.15
N ILE A 64 16.66 -14.78 -20.42
CA ILE A 64 15.54 -15.45 -21.09
C ILE A 64 15.76 -15.52 -22.61
N LEU A 65 16.09 -14.40 -23.25
CA LEU A 65 16.11 -14.30 -24.71
C LEU A 65 17.48 -14.64 -25.30
N ASP A 66 18.57 -14.16 -24.70
CA ASP A 66 19.90 -14.31 -25.29
C ASP A 66 20.55 -15.63 -24.84
N ARG A 67 20.24 -16.09 -23.62
CA ARG A 67 20.72 -17.37 -23.07
C ARG A 67 19.66 -18.49 -23.14
N GLU A 68 18.50 -18.20 -23.70
CA GLU A 68 17.40 -19.16 -23.91
C GLU A 68 16.97 -19.91 -22.63
N LYS A 69 17.10 -19.28 -21.45
CA LYS A 69 16.69 -19.92 -20.20
C LYS A 69 15.17 -19.95 -20.09
N ARG A 70 14.63 -21.15 -19.88
CA ARG A 70 13.20 -21.39 -19.60
C ARG A 70 12.82 -21.18 -18.14
N ARG A 71 13.80 -21.16 -17.24
CA ARG A 71 13.61 -20.98 -15.81
C ARG A 71 14.76 -20.13 -15.27
N VAL A 72 14.44 -18.99 -14.68
CA VAL A 72 15.41 -18.07 -14.10
C VAL A 72 15.09 -17.92 -12.61
N ASP A 73 16.08 -18.23 -11.77
CA ASP A 73 16.02 -17.90 -10.34
C ASP A 73 16.41 -16.43 -10.19
N ALA A 74 15.43 -15.62 -9.81
CA ALA A 74 15.55 -14.17 -9.69
C ALA A 74 15.71 -13.71 -8.24
N GLY A 75 15.76 -14.64 -7.27
CA GLY A 75 15.99 -14.32 -5.87
C GLY A 75 14.88 -13.47 -5.25
N THR A 76 15.22 -12.26 -4.81
CA THR A 76 14.26 -11.29 -4.25
C THR A 76 13.88 -10.27 -5.31
N LEU A 77 12.58 -9.95 -5.39
CA LEU A 77 12.04 -8.99 -6.33
C LEU A 77 11.07 -8.05 -5.63
N ASP A 78 10.84 -6.89 -6.22
CA ASP A 78 9.72 -6.02 -5.84
C ASP A 78 8.75 -5.87 -7.01
N ILE A 79 7.45 -5.95 -6.72
CA ILE A 79 6.39 -5.49 -7.63
C ILE A 79 6.08 -4.04 -7.28
N TYR A 80 6.40 -3.14 -8.20
CA TYR A 80 6.02 -1.74 -8.11
C TYR A 80 4.65 -1.54 -8.75
N VAL A 81 3.78 -0.78 -8.09
CA VAL A 81 2.50 -0.31 -8.63
C VAL A 81 2.72 1.08 -9.21
N LEU A 82 2.36 1.30 -10.47
CA LEU A 82 2.60 2.55 -11.21
C LEU A 82 1.30 3.32 -11.45
N ASN A 83 1.29 4.64 -11.27
CA ASN A 83 0.21 5.50 -11.76
C ASN A 83 0.28 5.70 -13.29
N GLY A 84 -0.72 6.38 -13.87
CA GLY A 84 -0.74 6.73 -15.29
C GLY A 84 0.39 7.66 -15.78
N GLU A 85 1.24 8.17 -14.88
CA GLU A 85 2.43 8.99 -15.19
C GLU A 85 3.75 8.22 -15.00
N GLY A 86 3.67 6.93 -14.65
CA GLY A 86 4.82 6.06 -14.39
C GLY A 86 5.46 6.26 -13.02
N ASP A 87 4.88 7.10 -12.16
CA ASP A 87 5.32 7.21 -10.77
C ASP A 87 4.92 5.96 -10.00
N VAL A 88 5.83 5.51 -9.15
CA VAL A 88 5.55 4.36 -8.29
C VAL A 88 4.73 4.85 -7.10
N ILE A 89 3.55 4.25 -6.94
CA ILE A 89 2.58 4.61 -5.89
C ILE A 89 2.41 3.53 -4.82
N GLY A 90 3.04 2.37 -5.00
CA GLY A 90 3.01 1.25 -4.06
C GLY A 90 4.07 0.21 -4.39
N GLU A 91 4.37 -0.67 -3.44
CA GLU A 91 5.42 -1.68 -3.57
C GLU A 91 5.08 -2.93 -2.76
N TYR A 92 5.35 -4.09 -3.35
CA TYR A 92 5.24 -5.39 -2.70
C TYR A 92 6.53 -6.19 -2.87
N ALA A 93 7.13 -6.58 -1.75
CA ALA A 93 8.34 -7.40 -1.76
C ALA A 93 8.02 -8.89 -1.92
N LEU A 94 8.80 -9.56 -2.76
CA LEU A 94 8.75 -10.97 -3.09
C LEU A 94 10.06 -11.65 -2.73
N ALA A 95 9.97 -12.86 -2.18
CA ALA A 95 11.07 -13.77 -1.92
C ALA A 95 11.00 -15.00 -2.83
N SER A 96 12.17 -15.62 -3.05
CA SER A 96 12.30 -16.89 -3.79
C SER A 96 11.63 -16.87 -5.16
N ALA A 97 11.76 -15.74 -5.86
CA ALA A 97 11.16 -15.49 -7.15
C ALA A 97 11.81 -16.34 -8.23
N VAL A 98 10.97 -17.11 -8.94
CA VAL A 98 11.35 -17.92 -10.08
C VAL A 98 10.51 -17.51 -11.26
N VAL A 99 11.18 -17.05 -12.32
CA VAL A 99 10.54 -16.71 -13.59
C VAL A 99 10.55 -17.94 -14.49
N GLU A 100 9.39 -18.28 -15.04
CA GLU A 100 9.21 -19.34 -16.01
C GLU A 100 8.90 -18.73 -17.39
N ALA A 101 9.82 -18.96 -18.32
CA ALA A 101 9.76 -18.44 -19.67
C ALA A 101 9.35 -19.55 -20.64
N ASP A 102 8.15 -19.40 -21.22
CA ASP A 102 7.66 -20.20 -22.33
C ASP A 102 7.63 -19.33 -23.58
N ALA A 103 8.19 -19.82 -24.70
CA ALA A 103 8.32 -19.03 -25.91
C ALA A 103 6.96 -18.58 -26.48
N ALA A 104 5.93 -19.44 -26.43
CA ALA A 104 4.62 -19.09 -26.95
C ALA A 104 3.90 -18.06 -26.07
N LEU A 105 4.11 -18.12 -24.74
CA LEU A 105 3.61 -17.10 -23.82
C LEU A 105 4.34 -15.76 -24.01
N LEU A 106 5.66 -15.78 -24.18
CA LEU A 106 6.44 -14.56 -24.45
C LEU A 106 6.02 -13.88 -25.76
N ASP A 107 5.77 -14.65 -26.82
CA ASP A 107 5.25 -14.13 -28.09
C ASP A 107 3.86 -13.49 -27.92
N ALA A 108 3.08 -13.95 -26.94
CA ALA A 108 1.80 -13.36 -26.54
C ALA A 108 1.94 -12.20 -25.53
N GLY A 109 3.16 -11.84 -25.13
CA GLY A 109 3.43 -10.79 -24.13
C GLY A 109 3.13 -11.23 -22.70
N GLU A 110 3.24 -12.52 -22.40
CA GLU A 110 2.99 -13.11 -21.09
C GLU A 110 4.26 -13.67 -20.43
N LEU A 111 4.32 -13.59 -19.11
CA LEU A 111 5.39 -14.18 -18.30
C LEU A 111 4.81 -14.84 -17.05
N ARG A 112 5.31 -16.02 -16.69
CA ARG A 112 4.94 -16.69 -15.44
C ARG A 112 5.98 -16.43 -14.37
N LEU A 113 5.49 -16.19 -13.15
CA LEU A 113 6.31 -15.94 -11.98
C LEU A 113 5.76 -16.76 -10.82
N VAL A 114 6.65 -17.45 -10.10
CA VAL A 114 6.34 -18.08 -8.82
C VAL A 114 7.17 -17.39 -7.76
N ALA A 115 6.55 -16.81 -6.75
CA ALA A 115 7.27 -16.15 -5.67
C ALA A 115 6.43 -16.11 -4.38
N ALA A 116 7.09 -16.02 -3.23
CA ALA A 116 6.45 -15.85 -1.94
C ALA A 116 6.36 -14.36 -1.59
N PRO A 117 5.17 -13.75 -1.46
CA PRO A 117 5.06 -12.38 -0.98
C PRO A 117 5.55 -12.30 0.47
N MET A 118 6.47 -11.38 0.76
CA MET A 118 6.97 -11.19 2.13
C MET A 118 5.86 -10.75 3.08
N ASN A 119 4.91 -9.97 2.55
CA ASN A 119 3.65 -9.65 3.20
C ASN A 119 2.55 -9.95 2.18
N PRO A 120 1.69 -10.96 2.41
CA PRO A 120 0.61 -11.27 1.49
C PRO A 120 -0.33 -10.07 1.31
N PRO A 121 -0.67 -9.70 0.05
CA PRO A 121 -1.54 -8.57 -0.21
C PRO A 121 -2.99 -8.90 0.14
N HIS A 122 -3.73 -7.89 0.60
CA HIS A 122 -5.17 -8.02 0.74
C HIS A 122 -5.82 -8.39 -0.62
N PRO A 123 -6.77 -9.35 -0.70
CA PRO A 123 -7.32 -9.82 -1.99
C PRO A 123 -8.00 -8.74 -2.82
N GLU A 124 -8.60 -7.74 -2.17
CA GLU A 124 -9.24 -6.61 -2.85
C GLU A 124 -8.29 -5.43 -3.12
N ALA A 125 -7.00 -5.51 -2.79
CA ALA A 125 -6.04 -4.42 -3.00
C ALA A 125 -5.83 -4.10 -4.49
N GLY A 126 -5.89 -5.10 -5.37
CA GLY A 126 -5.80 -4.89 -6.82
C GLY A 126 -6.87 -3.92 -7.36
N GLU A 127 -8.09 -4.00 -6.85
CA GLU A 127 -9.18 -3.09 -7.22
C GLU A 127 -8.96 -1.67 -6.67
N VAL A 128 -8.39 -1.54 -5.46
CA VAL A 128 -8.01 -0.23 -4.91
C VAL A 128 -6.91 0.40 -5.74
N TRP A 129 -5.85 -0.36 -6.06
CA TRP A 129 -4.76 0.14 -6.90
C TRP A 129 -5.27 0.58 -8.27
N LYS A 130 -6.15 -0.21 -8.90
CA LYS A 130 -6.76 0.17 -10.18
C LYS A 130 -7.45 1.54 -10.14
N LEU A 131 -8.07 1.91 -9.02
CA LEU A 131 -8.64 3.25 -8.84
C LEU A 131 -7.54 4.31 -8.73
N TRP A 132 -6.52 4.08 -7.91
CA TRP A 132 -5.43 5.03 -7.66
C TRP A 132 -4.54 5.24 -8.88
N GLN A 133 -4.39 4.21 -9.73
CA GLN A 133 -3.67 4.26 -11.00
C GLN A 133 -4.34 5.20 -12.00
N GLN A 134 -5.68 5.29 -11.98
CA GLN A 134 -6.44 6.26 -12.78
C GLN A 134 -6.34 7.66 -12.17
N ARG A 135 -6.53 7.75 -10.85
CA ARG A 135 -6.42 9.00 -10.11
C ARG A 135 -6.22 8.71 -8.63
N GLN A 136 -5.11 9.20 -8.08
CA GLN A 136 -4.87 9.13 -6.65
C GLN A 136 -5.95 9.90 -5.86
N PRO A 137 -6.17 9.53 -4.58
CA PRO A 137 -7.16 10.17 -3.75
C PRO A 137 -6.94 11.68 -3.68
N ASN A 138 -8.00 12.45 -3.88
CA ASN A 138 -7.95 13.92 -3.89
C ASN A 138 -9.07 14.57 -3.08
N GLU A 139 -9.97 13.76 -2.53
CA GLU A 139 -11.01 14.19 -1.60
C GLU A 139 -11.00 13.26 -0.39
N ARG A 140 -11.29 13.81 0.80
CA ARG A 140 -11.42 13.00 2.01
C ARG A 140 -12.67 12.14 1.93
N GLY A 141 -12.61 10.94 2.47
CA GLY A 141 -13.75 10.05 2.63
C GLY A 141 -14.14 9.26 1.38
N GLN A 142 -13.28 9.17 0.36
CA GLN A 142 -13.52 8.31 -0.80
C GLN A 142 -13.64 6.82 -0.42
N TRP A 143 -13.10 6.44 0.73
CA TRP A 143 -13.22 5.12 1.33
C TRP A 143 -14.54 4.87 2.08
N VAL A 144 -15.33 5.91 2.40
CA VAL A 144 -16.57 5.81 3.20
C VAL A 144 -17.63 4.88 2.59
N PRO A 145 -17.93 4.92 1.28
CA PRO A 145 -18.96 4.04 0.69
C PRO A 145 -18.49 2.58 0.52
N LEU A 146 -17.24 2.26 0.84
CA LEU A 146 -16.67 0.94 0.60
C LEU A 146 -17.08 -0.07 1.68
N SER A 147 -17.12 -1.35 1.29
CA SER A 147 -17.28 -2.46 2.24
C SER A 147 -16.14 -2.45 3.27
N ARG A 148 -16.32 -3.16 4.39
CA ARG A 148 -15.25 -3.33 5.40
C ARG A 148 -13.96 -3.88 4.79
N SER A 149 -14.06 -4.96 4.01
CA SER A 149 -12.90 -5.58 3.34
C SER A 149 -12.22 -4.63 2.36
N ARG A 150 -12.98 -3.84 1.59
CA ARG A 150 -12.40 -2.82 0.70
C ARG A 150 -11.73 -1.68 1.45
N ARG A 151 -12.22 -1.33 2.66
CA ARG A 151 -11.55 -0.35 3.53
C ARG A 151 -10.24 -0.91 4.08
N GLU A 152 -10.18 -2.20 4.40
CA GLU A 152 -8.95 -2.88 4.83
C GLU A 152 -7.92 -2.87 3.69
N ALA A 153 -8.35 -3.19 2.46
CA ALA A 153 -7.55 -3.04 1.25
C ALA A 153 -7.06 -1.60 1.01
N TRP A 154 -7.94 -0.61 1.23
CA TRP A 154 -7.59 0.80 1.10
C TRP A 154 -6.56 1.23 2.13
N LEU A 155 -6.68 0.77 3.38
CA LEU A 155 -5.71 1.06 4.44
C LEU A 155 -4.34 0.44 4.14
N GLU A 156 -4.30 -0.77 3.56
CA GLU A 156 -3.06 -1.36 3.04
C GLU A 156 -2.43 -0.46 1.97
N ALA A 157 -3.20 -0.04 0.96
CA ALA A 157 -2.70 0.83 -0.10
C ALA A 157 -2.16 2.16 0.42
N VAL A 158 -2.89 2.80 1.35
CA VAL A 158 -2.47 4.03 2.03
C VAL A 158 -1.14 3.83 2.77
N ARG A 159 -0.98 2.72 3.50
CA ARG A 159 0.26 2.41 4.22
C ARG A 159 1.43 2.21 3.26
N LEU A 160 1.25 1.38 2.22
CA LEU A 160 2.30 1.07 1.24
C LEU A 160 2.70 2.32 0.45
N HIS A 161 1.73 3.15 0.07
CA HIS A 161 1.98 4.43 -0.54
C HIS A 161 2.82 5.33 0.39
N HIS A 162 2.40 5.52 1.64
CA HIS A 162 3.14 6.37 2.57
C HIS A 162 4.56 5.88 2.83
N SER A 163 4.79 4.57 2.99
CA SER A 163 6.13 4.00 3.18
C SER A 163 7.11 4.34 2.04
N ARG A 164 6.62 4.58 0.82
CA ARG A 164 7.45 5.02 -0.32
C ARG A 164 7.94 6.46 -0.19
N PHE A 165 7.18 7.30 0.49
CA PHE A 165 7.48 8.72 0.69
C PHE A 165 7.91 9.02 2.13
N TYR A 166 8.19 7.99 2.93
CA TYR A 166 8.69 8.16 4.29
C TYR A 166 9.95 9.05 4.32
N GLY A 167 9.99 10.00 5.26
CA GLY A 167 11.06 10.99 5.37
C GLY A 167 11.06 12.10 4.30
N ARG A 168 10.14 12.08 3.33
CA ARG A 168 10.01 13.18 2.34
C ARG A 168 9.15 14.33 2.84
N TYR A 169 8.20 14.04 3.73
CA TYR A 169 7.33 15.03 4.31
C TYR A 169 7.83 15.37 5.71
N ARG A 170 8.03 16.67 5.95
CA ARG A 170 8.25 17.16 7.30
C ARG A 170 6.94 17.17 8.04
N ASP A 171 7.01 16.93 9.33
CA ASP A 171 5.88 17.15 10.22
C ASP A 171 5.38 18.58 10.13
N LYS A 172 4.06 18.71 10.16
CA LYS A 172 3.41 20.00 10.43
C LYS A 172 3.73 20.40 11.87
N PRO A 173 3.92 21.70 12.15
CA PRO A 173 4.37 22.18 13.46
C PRO A 173 3.42 21.77 14.59
N PRO A 174 3.88 21.79 15.86
CA PRO A 174 3.06 21.45 17.00
C PRO A 174 1.99 22.51 17.26
N ASN A 175 0.98 22.13 18.04
CA ASN A 175 -0.20 22.90 18.43
C ASN A 175 -1.20 23.17 17.30
N GLU A 176 -1.07 22.45 16.19
CA GLU A 176 -2.08 22.41 15.13
C GLU A 176 -3.38 21.78 15.64
N THR A 177 -4.47 22.03 14.91
CA THR A 177 -5.78 21.43 15.19
C THR A 177 -6.25 20.64 13.99
N TYR A 178 -6.55 19.35 14.22
CA TYR A 178 -7.10 18.46 13.20
C TYR A 178 -8.52 18.05 13.57
N THR A 179 -9.38 17.97 12.56
CA THR A 179 -10.77 17.51 12.73
C THR A 179 -10.93 16.09 12.21
N LEU A 180 -11.38 15.19 13.10
CA LEU A 180 -11.69 13.80 12.82
C LEU A 180 -13.20 13.59 12.82
N ASN A 181 -13.79 13.45 11.64
CA ASN A 181 -15.24 13.28 11.51
C ASN A 181 -15.69 11.88 11.95
N GLY A 182 -16.29 11.78 13.15
CA GLY A 182 -16.73 10.53 13.75
C GLY A 182 -17.87 9.82 13.02
N ARG A 183 -18.69 10.55 12.23
CA ARG A 183 -19.82 9.95 11.48
C ARG A 183 -19.39 8.90 10.47
N ASN A 184 -18.18 9.05 9.94
CA ASN A 184 -17.64 8.16 8.92
C ASN A 184 -16.92 6.94 9.52
N ILE A 185 -16.72 6.92 10.85
CA ILE A 185 -16.00 5.85 11.54
C ILE A 185 -17.00 4.78 11.97
N THR A 186 -17.08 3.72 11.17
CA THR A 186 -18.04 2.61 11.32
C THR A 186 -17.39 1.28 11.72
N ASP A 187 -16.06 1.23 11.76
CA ASP A 187 -15.23 0.15 12.30
C ASP A 187 -13.79 0.64 12.58
N GLY A 188 -12.96 -0.21 13.18
CA GLY A 188 -11.57 0.12 13.49
C GLY A 188 -10.74 0.56 12.28
N THR A 189 -10.94 -0.04 11.11
CA THR A 189 -10.23 0.33 9.88
C THR A 189 -10.58 1.75 9.43
N SER A 190 -11.86 2.12 9.47
CA SER A 190 -12.28 3.49 9.13
C SER A 190 -11.72 4.56 10.06
N PHE A 191 -11.41 4.23 11.33
CA PHE A 191 -10.72 5.17 12.21
C PHE A 191 -9.34 5.53 11.65
N TYR A 192 -8.55 4.52 11.27
CA TYR A 192 -7.19 4.72 10.74
C TYR A 192 -7.19 5.48 9.41
N LEU A 193 -8.17 5.22 8.55
CA LEU A 193 -8.37 6.00 7.33
C LEU A 193 -8.76 7.46 7.62
N ALA A 194 -9.67 7.68 8.56
CA ALA A 194 -10.15 9.01 8.90
C ALA A 194 -9.07 9.88 9.57
N ILE A 195 -8.27 9.32 10.50
CA ILE A 195 -7.19 10.06 11.16
C ILE A 195 -6.03 10.34 10.19
N GLY A 196 -5.70 9.38 9.33
CA GLY A 196 -4.73 9.57 8.26
C GLY A 196 -5.12 10.71 7.33
N GLU A 197 -6.38 10.78 6.93
CA GLU A 197 -6.88 11.88 6.10
C GLU A 197 -6.97 13.22 6.82
N ALA A 198 -7.33 13.20 8.11
CA ALA A 198 -7.38 14.40 8.94
C ALA A 198 -6.01 15.08 9.03
N ILE A 199 -4.95 14.29 9.21
CA ILE A 199 -3.57 14.77 9.40
C ILE A 199 -2.88 15.04 8.06
N ASN A 200 -2.94 14.11 7.11
CA ASN A 200 -2.12 14.13 5.89
C ASN A 200 -2.89 14.42 4.60
N GLY A 201 -4.19 14.69 4.70
CA GLY A 201 -5.03 14.98 3.53
C GLY A 201 -5.54 13.71 2.84
N PRO A 202 -6.25 13.83 1.71
CA PRO A 202 -6.83 12.70 0.98
C PRO A 202 -5.85 11.55 0.76
N GLY A 203 -6.24 10.32 1.11
CA GLY A 203 -5.35 9.15 1.02
C GLY A 203 -4.17 9.15 2.02
N GLY A 204 -4.19 10.02 3.03
CA GLY A 204 -3.14 10.14 4.03
C GLY A 204 -3.07 8.96 4.99
N TYR A 205 -1.86 8.62 5.43
CA TYR A 205 -1.57 7.60 6.43
C TYR A 205 -1.27 8.24 7.78
N PHE A 206 -1.80 7.68 8.87
CA PHE A 206 -1.36 8.00 10.24
C PHE A 206 -1.63 6.79 11.16
N GLY A 207 -1.01 5.66 10.79
CA GLY A 207 -1.17 4.37 11.46
C GLY A 207 -2.17 3.44 10.78
N ALA A 208 -1.95 2.14 10.88
CA ALA A 208 -2.86 1.07 10.46
C ALA A 208 -3.17 0.08 11.61
N GLY A 209 -2.95 0.51 12.84
CA GLY A 209 -3.02 -0.30 14.06
C GLY A 209 -2.57 0.53 15.27
N ALA A 210 -2.64 -0.04 16.47
CA ALA A 210 -2.21 0.64 17.70
C ALA A 210 -0.71 1.00 17.65
N ASP A 211 0.13 0.04 17.25
CA ASP A 211 1.59 0.25 17.16
C ASP A 211 1.92 1.27 16.07
N GLY A 212 1.32 1.13 14.88
CA GLY A 212 1.52 2.09 13.79
C GLY A 212 1.03 3.50 14.12
N LEU A 213 -0.04 3.65 14.92
CA LEU A 213 -0.48 4.96 15.42
C LEU A 213 0.54 5.54 16.41
N ASN A 214 1.03 4.71 17.33
CA ASN A 214 2.05 5.11 18.31
C ASN A 214 3.36 5.55 17.61
N ASP A 215 3.78 4.82 16.57
CA ASP A 215 4.94 5.20 15.75
C ASP A 215 4.69 6.54 15.05
N CYS A 216 3.50 6.76 14.49
CA CYS A 216 3.16 8.02 13.83
C CYS A 216 3.19 9.22 14.79
N LEU A 217 2.79 9.01 16.05
CA LEU A 217 2.80 10.04 17.09
C LEU A 217 4.21 10.35 17.61
N ALA A 218 5.22 9.53 17.29
CA ALA A 218 6.61 9.80 17.62
C ALA A 218 7.28 10.80 16.66
N GLY A 219 6.60 11.19 15.57
CA GLY A 219 7.07 12.16 14.58
C GLY A 219 7.59 11.52 13.28
N ASP A 220 7.82 12.36 12.26
CA ASP A 220 8.18 12.03 10.87
C ASP A 220 7.05 11.39 10.02
N PHE A 221 5.81 11.44 10.52
CA PHE A 221 4.61 10.90 9.84
C PHE A 221 3.56 11.98 9.51
N GLY A 222 3.90 13.26 9.64
CA GLY A 222 3.14 14.39 9.12
C GLY A 222 2.58 15.36 10.17
N ALA A 223 2.73 15.09 11.46
CA ALA A 223 2.33 15.99 12.54
C ALA A 223 3.21 15.83 13.79
N GLU A 224 3.76 16.93 14.27
CA GLU A 224 4.54 16.98 15.50
C GLU A 224 3.60 17.10 16.72
N THR A 225 3.77 16.24 17.72
CA THR A 225 3.08 16.37 19.01
C THR A 225 3.74 17.46 19.89
N PRO A 226 2.99 18.21 20.71
CA PRO A 226 1.55 18.08 20.98
C PRO A 226 0.68 18.71 19.88
N PHE A 227 -0.55 18.24 19.69
CA PHE A 227 -1.56 18.89 18.85
C PHE A 227 -2.97 18.63 19.41
N THR A 228 -3.99 19.30 18.85
CA THR A 228 -5.39 19.10 19.22
C THR A 228 -6.12 18.27 18.16
N LEU A 229 -6.85 17.25 18.61
CA LEU A 229 -7.75 16.45 17.77
C LEU A 229 -9.19 16.75 18.15
N GLU A 230 -9.90 17.50 17.32
CA GLU A 230 -11.34 17.69 17.44
C GLU A 230 -12.08 16.49 16.84
N TRP A 231 -12.88 15.80 17.65
CA TRP A 231 -13.57 14.59 17.25
C TRP A 231 -15.09 14.76 17.38
N PRO A 232 -15.75 15.47 16.45
CA PRO A 232 -17.22 15.54 16.39
C PRO A 232 -17.83 14.17 16.08
N ASP A 233 -19.00 13.92 16.65
CA ASP A 233 -19.76 12.68 16.53
C ASP A 233 -18.94 11.46 17.04
N ALA A 234 -18.17 11.68 18.12
CA ALA A 234 -17.30 10.65 18.70
C ALA A 234 -18.09 9.47 19.31
N ASP A 235 -19.34 9.69 19.70
CA ASP A 235 -20.25 8.64 20.16
C ASP A 235 -20.60 7.66 19.03
N VAL A 236 -20.77 8.15 17.79
CA VAL A 236 -20.96 7.33 16.59
C VAL A 236 -19.72 6.48 16.34
N ALA A 237 -18.53 7.10 16.36
CA ALA A 237 -17.27 6.39 16.18
C ALA A 237 -17.07 5.29 17.24
N ARG A 238 -17.35 5.60 18.52
CA ARG A 238 -17.26 4.64 19.62
C ARG A 238 -18.18 3.44 19.41
N ALA A 239 -19.41 3.67 18.97
CA ALA A 239 -20.37 2.60 18.70
C ALA A 239 -19.93 1.73 17.50
N GLY A 240 -19.33 2.32 16.46
CA GLY A 240 -18.89 1.62 15.26
C GLY A 240 -17.61 0.79 15.44
N MET A 241 -16.62 1.30 16.17
CA MET A 241 -15.30 0.66 16.29
C MET A 241 -15.32 -0.67 17.04
N GLY A 242 -16.22 -0.84 18.00
CA GLY A 242 -16.37 -2.08 18.75
C GLY A 242 -15.13 -2.46 19.57
N ARG A 243 -14.78 -3.76 19.57
CA ARG A 243 -13.68 -4.32 20.35
C ARG A 243 -12.62 -4.96 19.47
N LEU A 244 -11.37 -4.85 19.90
CA LEU A 244 -10.23 -5.58 19.35
C LEU A 244 -10.39 -7.09 19.59
N PRO A 245 -9.66 -7.96 18.86
CA PRO A 245 -9.66 -9.41 19.11
C PRO A 245 -9.30 -9.80 20.54
N SER A 246 -8.49 -8.97 21.23
CA SER A 246 -8.15 -9.11 22.65
C SER A 246 -9.33 -8.83 23.61
N GLY A 247 -10.46 -8.36 23.09
CA GLY A 247 -11.62 -7.94 23.86
C GLY A 247 -11.54 -6.49 24.37
N ILE A 248 -10.44 -5.79 24.14
CA ILE A 248 -10.26 -4.38 24.55
C ILE A 248 -11.18 -3.47 23.71
N ASP A 249 -11.78 -2.46 24.35
CA ASP A 249 -12.54 -1.42 23.65
C ASP A 249 -11.60 -0.62 22.73
N HIS A 250 -11.83 -0.67 21.42
CA HIS A 250 -10.90 -0.12 20.44
C HIS A 250 -10.86 1.41 20.52
N PHE A 251 -12.01 2.05 20.70
CA PHE A 251 -12.10 3.51 20.85
C PHE A 251 -11.33 3.98 22.07
N GLN A 252 -11.50 3.30 23.21
CA GLN A 252 -10.76 3.62 24.43
C GLN A 252 -9.25 3.48 24.20
N LYS A 253 -8.81 2.38 23.56
CA LYS A 253 -7.38 2.14 23.33
C LYS A 253 -6.73 3.21 22.45
N VAL A 254 -7.39 3.65 21.37
CA VAL A 254 -6.82 4.71 20.52
C VAL A 254 -6.83 6.07 21.23
N ASN A 255 -7.85 6.35 22.04
CA ASN A 255 -7.89 7.58 22.83
C ASN A 255 -6.78 7.62 23.88
N GLU A 256 -6.51 6.49 24.57
CA GLU A 256 -5.39 6.36 25.49
C GLU A 256 -4.07 6.68 24.79
N ILE A 257 -3.78 6.03 23.66
CA ILE A 257 -2.56 6.27 22.86
C ILE A 257 -2.41 7.75 22.51
N LEU A 258 -3.45 8.36 21.95
CA LEU A 258 -3.44 9.79 21.59
C LEU A 258 -3.09 10.67 22.80
N THR A 259 -3.77 10.46 23.93
CA THR A 259 -3.57 11.28 25.13
C THR A 259 -2.19 11.07 25.78
N GLU A 260 -1.69 9.83 25.80
CA GLU A 260 -0.36 9.50 26.33
C GLU A 260 0.76 10.11 25.48
N SER A 261 0.55 10.26 24.17
CA SER A 261 1.45 10.95 23.25
C SER A 261 1.30 12.48 23.26
N GLY A 262 0.54 13.07 24.18
CA GLY A 262 0.40 14.52 24.32
C GLY A 262 -0.61 15.16 23.36
N VAL A 263 -1.47 14.38 22.72
CA VAL A 263 -2.59 14.90 21.92
C VAL A 263 -3.75 15.30 22.84
N THR A 264 -4.23 16.53 22.69
CA THR A 264 -5.47 16.96 23.35
C THR A 264 -6.67 16.49 22.52
N VAL A 265 -7.42 15.51 23.02
CA VAL A 265 -8.60 14.97 22.32
C VAL A 265 -9.88 15.65 22.81
N LEU A 266 -10.58 16.33 21.91
CA LEU A 266 -11.85 17.01 22.18
C LEU A 266 -13.01 16.20 21.60
N LEU A 267 -13.59 15.33 22.43
CA LEU A 267 -14.78 14.55 22.07
C LEU A 267 -16.01 15.47 22.05
N ARG A 268 -16.68 15.57 20.90
CA ARG A 268 -17.86 16.43 20.71
C ARG A 268 -19.04 15.65 20.14
#